data_AF-A0A2S9ENJ9-F1
#
_entry.id   AF-A0A2S9ENJ9-F1
#
_cell.length_a   1.000
_cell.length_b   1.000
_cell.length_c   1.000
_cell.angle_alpha   90.00
_cell.angle_beta   90.00
_cell.angle_gamma   90.00
#
_symmetry.space_group_name_H-M   'P 1'
#
loop_
_entity.id
_entity.type
_entity.pdbx_description
1 polymer ?
#
loop_
_entity_poly.entity_id
_entity_poly.type
_entity_poly.pdbx_seq_one_letter_code
_entity_poly.pdbx_strand_id
1 'polypeptide(L)'
;MIQFLLNQELRSEHALDPNLTVLNYLREHLGKSGTKEGCASGDCGACTVVVGELHADDQGAEQIRYRSLNSCLTFVSSLHGKQLISVEDLKHQGQLHSVQQAMVECHGSQCGFCTPGFVMSLFALQKNSDAPDSQKAHEALAGNLCRCTGYRPILAAAEQACCNKPQDQFDSRQAETIARLKAIAPTQTGELNSGDKRCLVPLTVADLADLYDAYPQARLLAGGTDLALEVTQFHRTLPVMIYVGNIAEMKRIDDFDDRLEIGAATALSDCYTALHHEYPDFGDLLHRFASLQIRNQGTLGGNIGNASPIGDSPPLLIALGAQIVLCKGETRRTLALEDYFIDYRVTARQDSEFIEKIIVPKGHTLFRAYKVSKRLDDDISAVCAAFNLNIDNGVIREARVAFGGMAATPKRAKNCEAVLVGATWNAATVEIACAALAEDFTPLSDFRASKEYRLLSAQNLLRKYFIELQTPHIETRVTAYV
;
A
#
# COMPACT_ATOMS: atom_id res chain seq x y z
N MET A 1 -21.68 15.09 -8.50
CA MET A 1 -21.76 13.87 -9.33
C MET A 1 -20.37 13.31 -9.53
N ILE A 2 -20.25 11.99 -9.71
CA ILE A 2 -19.03 11.34 -10.20
C ILE A 2 -19.31 10.64 -11.54
N GLN A 3 -18.28 10.57 -12.38
CA GLN A 3 -18.32 9.88 -13.67
C GLN A 3 -17.15 8.92 -13.81
N PHE A 4 -17.40 7.72 -14.30
CA PHE A 4 -16.38 6.68 -14.53
C PHE A 4 -16.81 5.75 -15.68
N LEU A 5 -15.87 5.01 -16.25
CA LEU A 5 -16.18 3.97 -17.23
C LEU A 5 -16.32 2.62 -16.53
N LEU A 6 -17.44 1.91 -16.72
CA LEU A 6 -17.56 0.50 -16.42
C LEU A 6 -17.26 -0.28 -17.70
N ASN A 7 -16.06 -0.86 -17.81
CA ASN A 7 -15.50 -1.29 -19.08
C ASN A 7 -15.54 -0.14 -20.10
N GLN A 8 -16.42 -0.20 -21.11
CA GLN A 8 -16.65 0.87 -22.08
C GLN A 8 -18.00 1.58 -21.88
N GLU A 9 -18.73 1.37 -20.79
CA GLU A 9 -19.99 2.07 -20.52
C GLU A 9 -19.73 3.29 -19.63
N LEU A 10 -20.21 4.46 -20.03
CA LEU A 10 -20.13 5.65 -19.17
C LEU A 10 -21.18 5.56 -18.06
N ARG A 11 -20.73 5.62 -16.81
CA ARG A 11 -21.58 5.72 -15.62
C ARG A 11 -21.51 7.13 -15.07
N SER A 12 -22.66 7.72 -14.77
CA SER A 12 -22.79 9.06 -14.18
C SER A 12 -23.69 8.96 -12.95
N GLU A 13 -23.06 8.96 -11.78
CA GLU A 13 -23.71 8.63 -10.51
C GLU A 13 -23.73 9.86 -9.59
N HIS A 14 -24.88 10.15 -8.99
CA HIS A 14 -25.07 11.32 -8.12
C HIS A 14 -25.65 10.99 -6.75
N ALA A 15 -26.53 9.99 -6.68
CA ALA A 15 -27.30 9.66 -5.49
C ALA A 15 -26.96 8.30 -4.85
N LEU A 16 -25.85 7.67 -5.24
CA LEU A 16 -25.41 6.42 -4.59
C LEU A 16 -24.95 6.71 -3.15
N ASP A 17 -25.09 5.72 -2.27
CA ASP A 17 -24.51 5.77 -0.93
C ASP A 17 -22.97 5.92 -1.04
N PRO A 18 -22.34 6.95 -0.47
CA PRO A 18 -20.90 7.12 -0.49
C PRO A 18 -20.09 5.98 0.15
N ASN A 19 -20.70 5.22 1.07
CA ASN A 19 -20.11 4.04 1.70
C ASN A 19 -20.34 2.76 0.87
N LEU A 20 -20.96 2.86 -0.31
CA LEU A 20 -21.13 1.73 -1.21
C LEU A 20 -19.76 1.29 -1.75
N THR A 21 -19.40 0.05 -1.46
CA THR A 21 -18.19 -0.57 -1.99
C THR A 21 -18.40 -0.92 -3.47
N VAL A 22 -17.30 -0.93 -4.23
CA VAL A 22 -17.31 -1.38 -5.63
C VAL A 22 -17.83 -2.81 -5.75
N LEU A 23 -17.53 -3.66 -4.75
CA LEU A 23 -18.03 -5.03 -4.68
C LEU A 23 -19.57 -5.07 -4.66
N ASN A 24 -20.21 -4.31 -3.77
CA ASN A 24 -21.67 -4.30 -3.64
C ASN A 24 -22.34 -3.55 -4.78
N TYR A 25 -21.68 -2.53 -5.34
CA TYR A 25 -22.14 -1.90 -6.57
C TYR A 25 -22.21 -2.91 -7.73
N LEU A 26 -21.13 -3.67 -7.97
CA LEU A 26 -21.13 -4.69 -9.02
C LEU A 26 -22.19 -5.77 -8.78
N ARG A 27 -22.26 -6.32 -7.56
CA ARG A 27 -23.09 -7.49 -7.25
C ARG A 27 -24.57 -7.16 -7.10
N GLU A 28 -24.88 -6.13 -6.33
CA GLU A 28 -26.24 -5.83 -5.88
C GLU A 28 -26.92 -4.78 -6.76
N HIS A 29 -26.17 -3.78 -7.23
CA HIS A 29 -26.75 -2.72 -8.08
C HIS A 29 -26.76 -3.12 -9.56
N LEU A 30 -25.74 -3.83 -10.04
CA LEU A 30 -25.60 -4.21 -11.45
C LEU A 30 -25.87 -5.69 -11.74
N GLY A 31 -25.98 -6.54 -10.72
CA GLY A 31 -26.15 -7.99 -10.90
C GLY A 31 -24.92 -8.71 -11.48
N LYS A 32 -23.76 -8.03 -11.56
CA LYS A 32 -22.47 -8.59 -12.00
C LYS A 32 -21.82 -9.35 -10.85
N SER A 33 -22.29 -10.58 -10.65
CA SER A 33 -21.96 -11.40 -9.47
C SER A 33 -20.65 -12.19 -9.58
N GLY A 34 -19.89 -12.05 -10.67
CA GLY A 34 -18.61 -12.73 -10.92
C GLY A 34 -17.56 -12.38 -9.88
N THR A 35 -17.44 -11.10 -9.52
CA THR A 35 -16.61 -10.66 -8.39
C THR A 35 -17.22 -11.15 -7.06
N LYS A 36 -16.40 -11.73 -6.17
CA LYS A 36 -16.88 -12.43 -4.97
C LYS A 36 -16.49 -11.74 -3.67
N GLU A 37 -17.36 -11.83 -2.67
CA GLU A 37 -17.01 -11.54 -1.29
C GLU A 37 -16.45 -12.80 -0.63
N GLY A 38 -15.24 -12.75 -0.10
CA GLY A 38 -14.65 -13.86 0.67
C GLY A 38 -14.31 -13.51 2.12
N CYS A 39 -13.73 -12.33 2.35
CA CYS A 39 -13.34 -11.85 3.68
C CYS A 39 -13.85 -10.44 4.03
N ALA A 40 -14.10 -9.60 3.01
CA ALA A 40 -14.45 -8.18 3.16
C ALA A 40 -13.41 -7.33 3.93
N SER A 41 -12.17 -7.81 4.02
CA SER A 41 -11.04 -7.15 4.73
C SER A 41 -9.81 -6.92 3.84
N GLY A 42 -9.86 -7.31 2.56
CA GLY A 42 -8.73 -7.20 1.63
C GLY A 42 -7.79 -8.42 1.61
N ASP A 43 -7.92 -9.36 2.55
CA ASP A 43 -6.94 -10.43 2.78
C ASP A 43 -6.99 -11.60 1.77
N CYS A 44 -8.12 -11.82 1.09
CA CYS A 44 -8.30 -13.04 0.27
C CYS A 44 -8.21 -12.84 -1.24
N GLY A 45 -8.31 -11.60 -1.74
CA GLY A 45 -8.27 -11.30 -3.18
C GLY A 45 -9.41 -11.88 -4.02
N ALA A 46 -10.43 -12.53 -3.44
CA ALA A 46 -11.57 -13.06 -4.22
C ALA A 46 -12.41 -11.95 -4.89
N CYS A 47 -12.30 -10.73 -4.35
CA CYS A 47 -12.98 -9.53 -4.83
C CYS A 47 -12.11 -8.70 -5.80
N THR A 48 -10.98 -9.23 -6.28
CA THR A 48 -10.08 -8.44 -7.13
C THR A 48 -10.78 -7.97 -8.40
N VAL A 49 -10.67 -6.68 -8.67
CA VAL A 49 -11.06 -5.99 -9.91
C VAL A 49 -9.86 -5.25 -10.45
N VAL A 50 -9.95 -4.73 -11.68
CA VAL A 50 -8.91 -3.88 -12.26
C VAL A 50 -9.44 -2.50 -12.53
N VAL A 51 -8.65 -1.50 -12.17
CA VAL A 51 -8.90 -0.09 -12.48
C VAL A 51 -7.87 0.39 -13.49
N GLY A 52 -8.36 1.00 -14.58
CA GLY A 52 -7.55 1.70 -15.57
C GLY A 52 -7.54 3.21 -15.28
N GLU A 53 -6.34 3.79 -15.23
CA GLU A 53 -6.15 5.23 -15.04
C GLU A 53 -5.24 5.79 -16.12
N LEU A 54 -5.45 7.04 -16.51
CA LEU A 54 -4.50 7.74 -17.37
C LEU A 54 -3.19 7.97 -16.62
N HIS A 55 -2.09 7.68 -17.31
CA HIS A 55 -0.74 7.87 -16.83
C HIS A 55 0.12 8.37 -17.99
N ALA A 56 0.99 9.35 -17.74
CA ALA A 56 2.02 9.74 -18.69
C ALA A 56 3.30 8.97 -18.37
N ASP A 57 3.93 8.37 -19.37
CA ASP A 57 5.27 7.81 -19.20
C ASP A 57 6.34 8.91 -19.12
N ASP A 58 7.60 8.50 -18.93
CA ASP A 58 8.74 9.41 -18.82
C ASP A 58 8.96 10.29 -20.07
N GLN A 59 8.38 9.89 -21.21
CA GLN A 59 8.45 10.61 -22.49
C GLN A 59 7.21 11.51 -22.70
N GLY A 60 6.30 11.54 -21.73
CA GLY A 60 5.05 12.29 -21.77
C GLY A 60 3.96 11.65 -22.63
N ALA A 61 4.16 10.43 -23.13
CA ALA A 61 3.13 9.72 -23.88
C ALA A 61 2.10 9.13 -22.91
N GLU A 62 0.83 9.37 -23.22
CA GLU A 62 -0.27 8.93 -22.37
C GLU A 62 -0.61 7.47 -22.64
N GLN A 63 -0.72 6.72 -21.54
CA GLN A 63 -1.03 5.32 -21.52
C GLN A 63 -2.10 5.05 -20.46
N ILE A 64 -2.70 3.86 -20.52
CA ILE A 64 -3.59 3.38 -19.47
C ILE A 64 -2.77 2.50 -18.53
N ARG A 65 -2.68 2.89 -17.27
CA ARG A 65 -2.09 2.06 -16.23
C ARG A 65 -3.18 1.21 -15.59
N TYR A 66 -3.05 -0.11 -15.70
CA TYR A 66 -3.98 -1.07 -15.12
C TYR A 66 -3.52 -1.52 -13.73
N ARG A 67 -4.34 -1.31 -12.71
CA ARG A 67 -4.06 -1.70 -11.32
C ARG A 67 -5.10 -2.68 -10.80
N SER A 68 -4.65 -3.78 -10.21
CA SER A 68 -5.52 -4.67 -9.44
C SER A 68 -5.84 -4.04 -8.08
N LEU A 69 -7.11 -4.10 -7.66
CA LEU A 69 -7.62 -3.55 -6.39
C LEU A 69 -8.59 -4.53 -5.72
N ASN A 70 -8.73 -4.44 -4.39
CA ASN A 70 -9.76 -5.17 -3.65
C ASN A 70 -11.08 -4.37 -3.66
N SER A 71 -12.05 -4.77 -4.51
CA SER A 71 -13.33 -4.05 -4.62
C SER A 71 -14.15 -4.00 -3.32
N CYS A 72 -13.88 -4.90 -2.35
CA CYS A 72 -14.52 -4.85 -1.04
C CYS A 72 -14.07 -3.64 -0.18
N LEU A 73 -12.88 -3.08 -0.43
CA LEU A 73 -12.35 -1.92 0.32
C LEU A 73 -12.34 -0.63 -0.49
N THR A 74 -12.65 -0.71 -1.79
CA THR A 74 -12.74 0.44 -2.68
C THR A 74 -14.17 0.97 -2.65
N PHE A 75 -14.39 2.22 -2.29
CA PHE A 75 -15.71 2.87 -2.40
C PHE A 75 -15.95 3.36 -3.83
N VAL A 76 -17.21 3.34 -4.30
CA VAL A 76 -17.55 3.84 -5.64
C VAL A 76 -17.15 5.31 -5.83
N SER A 77 -17.17 6.08 -4.73
CA SER A 77 -16.70 7.48 -4.67
C SER A 77 -15.29 7.69 -5.24
N SER A 78 -14.40 6.70 -5.16
CA SER A 78 -13.02 6.81 -5.65
C SER A 78 -12.87 6.52 -7.15
N LEU A 79 -13.95 6.17 -7.87
CA LEU A 79 -13.87 5.81 -9.30
C LEU A 79 -13.90 7.02 -10.24
N HIS A 80 -14.13 8.23 -9.74
CA HIS A 80 -14.30 9.40 -10.60
C HIS A 80 -13.07 9.62 -11.51
N GLY A 81 -13.30 9.63 -12.83
CA GLY A 81 -12.27 9.80 -13.86
C GLY A 81 -11.52 8.52 -14.23
N LYS A 82 -11.98 7.35 -13.78
CA LYS A 82 -11.29 6.07 -13.95
C LYS A 82 -12.11 5.07 -14.76
N GLN A 83 -11.48 3.98 -15.19
CA GLN A 83 -12.14 2.81 -15.74
C GLN A 83 -12.17 1.68 -14.71
N LEU A 84 -13.32 1.05 -14.51
CA LEU A 84 -13.51 -0.15 -13.69
C LEU A 84 -13.75 -1.36 -14.60
N ILE A 85 -13.02 -2.45 -14.39
CA ILE A 85 -13.11 -3.70 -15.15
C ILE A 85 -13.34 -4.85 -14.18
N SER A 86 -14.40 -5.64 -14.39
CA SER A 86 -14.68 -6.88 -13.65
C SER A 86 -14.42 -8.13 -14.50
N VAL A 87 -14.48 -9.31 -13.87
CA VAL A 87 -14.20 -10.59 -14.55
C VAL A 87 -15.10 -10.85 -15.76
N GLU A 88 -16.35 -10.39 -15.70
CA GLU A 88 -17.33 -10.53 -16.78
C GLU A 88 -16.94 -9.72 -18.02
N ASP A 89 -16.19 -8.63 -17.84
CA ASP A 89 -15.79 -7.74 -18.94
C ASP A 89 -14.68 -8.32 -19.81
N LEU A 90 -13.97 -9.35 -19.33
CA LEU A 90 -12.86 -9.97 -20.06
C LEU A 90 -13.33 -10.82 -21.25
N LYS A 91 -14.50 -11.46 -21.14
CA LYS A 91 -15.06 -12.27 -22.22
C LYS A 91 -15.51 -11.37 -23.36
N HIS A 92 -15.04 -11.61 -24.58
CA HIS A 92 -15.38 -10.81 -25.74
C HIS A 92 -15.87 -11.67 -26.90
N GLN A 93 -16.97 -11.28 -27.56
CA GLN A 93 -17.53 -11.99 -28.72
C GLN A 93 -17.72 -13.51 -28.50
N GLY A 94 -18.15 -13.89 -27.30
CA GLY A 94 -18.35 -15.30 -26.94
C GLY A 94 -17.08 -16.05 -26.55
N GLN A 95 -15.90 -15.48 -26.74
CA GLN A 95 -14.60 -16.09 -26.45
C GLN A 95 -14.04 -15.64 -25.09
N LEU A 96 -13.44 -16.59 -24.37
CA LEU A 96 -12.71 -16.30 -23.13
C LEU A 96 -11.47 -15.47 -23.44
N HIS A 97 -11.11 -14.59 -22.50
CA HIS A 97 -9.81 -13.94 -22.55
C HIS A 97 -8.69 -14.97 -22.37
N SER A 98 -7.52 -14.72 -22.94
CA SER A 98 -6.32 -15.56 -22.77
C SER A 98 -6.03 -15.95 -21.30
N VAL A 99 -6.21 -15.03 -20.34
CA VAL A 99 -5.98 -15.29 -18.92
C VAL A 99 -7.04 -16.22 -18.31
N GLN A 100 -8.29 -16.13 -18.79
CA GLN A 100 -9.36 -17.05 -18.40
C GLN A 100 -9.10 -18.44 -19.00
N GLN A 101 -8.68 -18.49 -20.26
CA GLN A 101 -8.35 -19.72 -20.98
C GLN A 101 -7.16 -20.44 -20.33
N ALA A 102 -6.10 -19.71 -19.94
CA ALA A 102 -4.95 -20.26 -19.23
C ALA A 102 -5.36 -20.93 -17.90
N MET A 103 -6.29 -20.32 -17.14
CA MET A 103 -6.82 -20.92 -15.92
C MET A 103 -7.58 -22.23 -16.17
N VAL A 104 -8.24 -22.38 -17.32
CA VAL A 104 -8.92 -23.62 -17.73
C VAL A 104 -7.90 -24.68 -18.12
N GLU A 105 -6.97 -24.33 -19.01
CA GLU A 105 -6.00 -25.26 -19.62
C GLU A 105 -4.97 -25.78 -18.62
N CYS A 106 -4.51 -24.93 -17.69
CA CYS A 106 -3.58 -25.34 -16.63
C CYS A 106 -4.27 -25.98 -15.42
N HIS A 107 -5.58 -26.21 -15.46
CA HIS A 107 -6.36 -26.72 -14.32
C HIS A 107 -6.25 -25.83 -13.06
N GLY A 108 -6.17 -24.51 -13.25
CA GLY A 108 -6.03 -23.51 -12.19
C GLY A 108 -7.29 -23.28 -11.35
N SER A 109 -8.39 -23.98 -11.65
CA SER A 109 -9.68 -23.82 -10.96
C SER A 109 -10.26 -25.17 -10.52
N GLN A 110 -10.70 -25.25 -9.26
CA GLN A 110 -11.46 -26.38 -8.71
C GLN A 110 -12.85 -25.92 -8.27
N CYS A 111 -13.02 -25.45 -7.03
CA CYS A 111 -14.32 -24.96 -6.54
C CYS A 111 -14.83 -23.70 -7.27
N GLY A 112 -13.94 -22.98 -7.96
CA GLY A 112 -14.28 -21.81 -8.77
C GLY A 112 -14.43 -20.50 -8.00
N PHE A 113 -14.48 -20.51 -6.67
CA PHE A 113 -14.82 -19.30 -5.90
C PHE A 113 -13.73 -18.22 -5.95
N CYS A 114 -12.45 -18.59 -5.81
CA CYS A 114 -11.33 -17.66 -5.89
C CYS A 114 -10.93 -17.32 -7.33
N THR A 115 -11.39 -18.12 -8.30
CA THR A 115 -10.96 -18.04 -9.71
C THR A 115 -11.13 -16.66 -10.33
N PRO A 116 -12.26 -15.94 -10.13
CA PRO A 116 -12.40 -14.56 -10.61
C PRO A 116 -11.31 -13.61 -10.12
N GLY A 117 -10.96 -13.70 -8.83
CA GLY A 117 -9.91 -12.87 -8.22
C GLY A 117 -8.54 -13.14 -8.83
N PHE A 118 -8.19 -14.41 -9.02
CA PHE A 118 -6.95 -14.82 -9.70
C PHE A 118 -6.93 -14.34 -11.16
N VAL A 119 -8.03 -14.53 -11.90
CA VAL A 119 -8.16 -14.08 -13.29
C VAL A 119 -7.91 -12.57 -13.41
N MET A 120 -8.47 -11.76 -12.52
CA MET A 120 -8.26 -10.30 -12.57
C MET A 120 -6.83 -9.89 -12.17
N SER A 121 -6.18 -10.59 -11.23
CA SER A 121 -4.77 -10.39 -10.93
C SER A 121 -3.87 -10.77 -12.12
N LEU A 122 -4.17 -11.87 -12.81
CA LEU A 122 -3.45 -12.29 -14.02
C LEU A 122 -3.69 -11.33 -15.19
N PHE A 123 -4.89 -10.80 -15.35
CA PHE A 123 -5.18 -9.76 -16.34
C PHE A 123 -4.31 -8.52 -16.10
N ALA A 124 -4.27 -8.01 -14.86
CA ALA A 124 -3.40 -6.89 -14.51
C ALA A 124 -1.92 -7.22 -14.76
N LEU A 125 -1.46 -8.40 -14.35
CA LEU A 125 -0.08 -8.85 -14.59
C LEU A 125 0.24 -8.85 -16.08
N GLN A 126 -0.60 -9.47 -16.92
CA GLN A 126 -0.41 -9.56 -18.36
C GLN A 126 -0.37 -8.18 -19.02
N LYS A 127 -1.21 -7.24 -18.58
CA LYS A 127 -1.22 -5.86 -19.09
C LYS A 127 0.04 -5.07 -18.73
N ASN A 128 0.66 -5.37 -17.60
CA ASN A 128 1.87 -4.68 -17.11
C ASN A 128 3.17 -5.48 -17.32
N SER A 129 3.13 -6.58 -18.10
CA SER A 129 4.29 -7.41 -18.38
C SER A 129 4.48 -7.62 -19.88
N ASP A 130 5.74 -7.63 -20.31
CA ASP A 130 6.15 -7.90 -21.68
C ASP A 130 6.56 -9.36 -21.90
N ALA A 131 6.93 -10.06 -20.82
CA ALA A 131 7.37 -11.44 -20.85
C ALA A 131 7.00 -12.16 -19.52
N PRO A 132 7.00 -13.50 -19.49
CA PRO A 132 6.88 -14.26 -18.26
C PRO A 132 7.97 -13.91 -17.26
N ASP A 133 7.56 -13.64 -16.02
CA ASP A 133 8.45 -13.37 -14.90
C ASP A 133 7.84 -14.02 -13.65
N SER A 134 8.58 -14.97 -13.07
CA SER A 134 8.12 -15.71 -11.89
C SER A 134 7.96 -14.79 -10.68
N GLN A 135 8.88 -13.85 -10.45
CA GLN A 135 8.81 -12.96 -9.29
C GLN A 135 7.59 -12.04 -9.39
N LYS A 136 7.35 -11.44 -10.57
CA LYS A 136 6.14 -10.63 -10.80
C LYS A 136 4.86 -11.44 -10.69
N ALA A 137 4.87 -12.69 -11.14
CA ALA A 137 3.72 -13.59 -10.99
C ALA A 137 3.43 -13.89 -9.51
N HIS A 138 4.45 -14.20 -8.71
CA HIS A 138 4.29 -14.39 -7.26
C HIS A 138 3.75 -13.13 -6.59
N GLU A 139 4.30 -11.96 -6.90
CA GLU A 139 3.85 -10.68 -6.34
C GLU A 139 2.39 -10.39 -6.68
N ALA A 140 2.00 -10.53 -7.96
CA ALA A 140 0.65 -10.27 -8.43
C ALA A 140 -0.40 -11.20 -7.81
N LEU A 141 0.02 -12.42 -7.44
CA LEU A 141 -0.86 -13.45 -6.88
C LEU A 141 -0.78 -13.57 -5.35
N ALA A 142 0.18 -12.91 -4.69
CA ALA A 142 0.39 -13.02 -3.25
C ALA A 142 -0.84 -12.62 -2.41
N GLY A 143 -1.68 -11.73 -2.95
CA GLY A 143 -2.95 -11.30 -2.34
C GLY A 143 -4.17 -12.16 -2.64
N ASN A 144 -4.02 -13.28 -3.36
CA ASN A 144 -5.12 -14.15 -3.73
C ASN A 144 -5.00 -15.48 -2.99
N LEU A 145 -6.01 -15.84 -2.19
CA LEU A 145 -6.01 -17.09 -1.45
C LEU A 145 -6.81 -18.17 -2.19
N CYS A 146 -6.19 -19.34 -2.36
CA CYS A 146 -6.83 -20.55 -2.82
C CYS A 146 -6.70 -21.67 -1.78
N ARG A 147 -7.82 -22.32 -1.45
CA ARG A 147 -7.83 -23.44 -0.51
C ARG A 147 -7.83 -24.82 -1.18
N CYS A 148 -7.99 -24.88 -2.51
CA CYS A 148 -8.24 -26.12 -3.23
C CYS A 148 -7.05 -26.57 -4.10
N THR A 149 -6.42 -25.66 -4.85
CA THR A 149 -5.51 -26.03 -5.94
C THR A 149 -4.06 -26.27 -5.51
N GLY A 150 -3.66 -25.79 -4.33
CA GLY A 150 -2.25 -25.80 -3.93
C GLY A 150 -1.36 -24.86 -4.77
N TYR A 151 -1.94 -23.88 -5.46
CA TYR A 151 -1.31 -22.78 -6.23
C TYR A 151 -0.49 -23.18 -7.47
N ARG A 152 0.16 -24.34 -7.50
CA ARG A 152 1.00 -24.78 -8.64
C ARG A 152 0.33 -24.65 -10.02
N PRO A 153 -0.91 -25.14 -10.25
CA PRO A 153 -1.56 -24.96 -11.56
C PRO A 153 -1.91 -23.50 -11.88
N ILE A 154 -2.09 -22.64 -10.87
CA ILE A 154 -2.36 -21.22 -11.06
C ILE A 154 -1.07 -20.49 -11.48
N LEU A 155 0.08 -20.84 -10.90
CA LEU A 155 1.37 -20.30 -11.32
C LEU A 155 1.70 -20.70 -12.78
N ALA A 156 1.39 -21.94 -13.18
CA ALA A 156 1.48 -22.36 -14.58
C ALA A 156 0.57 -21.52 -15.50
N ALA A 157 -0.66 -21.21 -15.06
CA ALA A 157 -1.54 -20.31 -15.81
C ALA A 157 -0.99 -18.89 -15.92
N ALA A 158 -0.29 -18.38 -14.89
CA ALA A 158 0.35 -17.08 -14.91
C ALA A 158 1.48 -17.01 -15.94
N GLU A 159 2.34 -18.04 -15.96
CA GLU A 159 3.41 -18.18 -16.94
C GLU A 159 2.85 -18.25 -18.36
N GLN A 160 1.84 -19.10 -18.60
CA GLN A 160 1.19 -19.24 -19.90
C GLN A 160 0.56 -17.91 -20.37
N ALA A 161 -0.15 -17.22 -19.47
CA ALA A 161 -0.79 -15.93 -19.77
C ALA A 161 0.21 -14.86 -20.21
N CYS A 162 1.41 -14.83 -19.62
CA CYS A 162 2.43 -13.84 -19.96
C CYS A 162 3.32 -14.26 -21.14
N CYS A 163 3.40 -15.56 -21.45
CA CYS A 163 4.21 -16.08 -22.56
C CYS A 163 3.51 -15.83 -23.91
N ASN A 164 2.20 -16.07 -23.95
CA ASN A 164 1.37 -15.87 -25.12
C ASN A 164 0.40 -14.73 -24.84
N LYS A 165 0.80 -13.50 -25.18
CA LYS A 165 -0.02 -12.28 -25.03
C LYS A 165 -0.66 -11.90 -26.38
N PRO A 166 -1.77 -12.56 -26.80
CA PRO A 166 -2.49 -12.12 -27.98
C PRO A 166 -3.07 -10.72 -27.74
N GLN A 167 -3.13 -9.92 -28.80
CA GLN A 167 -3.81 -8.63 -28.75
C GLN A 167 -5.29 -8.84 -28.42
N ASP A 168 -5.82 -8.09 -27.46
CA ASP A 168 -7.21 -8.20 -27.02
C ASP A 168 -8.05 -6.93 -27.29
N GLN A 169 -9.30 -6.95 -26.81
CA GLN A 169 -10.23 -5.82 -26.99
C GLN A 169 -9.78 -4.55 -26.27
N PHE A 170 -8.99 -4.66 -25.20
CA PHE A 170 -8.51 -3.51 -24.43
C PHE A 170 -7.34 -2.85 -25.17
N ASP A 171 -6.47 -3.64 -25.79
CA ASP A 171 -5.37 -3.13 -26.63
C ASP A 171 -5.93 -2.43 -27.88
N SER A 172 -6.85 -3.08 -28.58
CA SER A 172 -7.45 -2.52 -29.81
C SER A 172 -8.27 -1.26 -29.57
N ARG A 173 -8.82 -1.06 -28.36
CA ARG A 173 -9.60 0.13 -27.99
C ARG A 173 -8.83 1.17 -27.18
N GLN A 174 -7.53 0.99 -26.96
CA GLN A 174 -6.74 1.85 -26.08
C GLN A 174 -6.90 3.34 -26.39
N ALA A 175 -6.80 3.74 -27.66
CA ALA A 175 -6.95 5.13 -28.07
C ALA A 175 -8.36 5.70 -27.79
N GLU A 176 -9.41 4.91 -28.02
CA GLU A 176 -10.79 5.29 -27.69
C GLU A 176 -10.94 5.46 -26.18
N THR A 177 -10.46 4.50 -25.40
CA THR A 177 -10.56 4.53 -23.94
C THR A 177 -9.79 5.71 -23.34
N ILE A 178 -8.60 6.03 -23.86
CA ILE A 178 -7.85 7.24 -23.45
C ILE A 178 -8.67 8.49 -23.73
N ALA A 179 -9.21 8.66 -24.93
CA ALA A 179 -10.02 9.82 -25.29
C ALA A 179 -11.24 9.98 -24.37
N ARG A 180 -11.87 8.86 -24.00
CA ARG A 180 -13.03 8.86 -23.12
C ARG A 180 -12.67 9.15 -21.66
N LEU A 181 -11.56 8.61 -21.15
CA LEU A 181 -11.06 8.92 -19.82
C LEU A 181 -10.73 10.41 -19.68
N LYS A 182 -10.13 11.02 -20.71
CA LYS A 182 -9.91 12.48 -20.75
C LYS A 182 -11.20 13.27 -20.69
N ALA A 183 -12.23 12.83 -21.41
CA ALA A 183 -13.51 13.51 -21.47
C ALA A 183 -14.25 13.51 -20.12
N ILE A 184 -13.95 12.55 -19.25
CA ILE A 184 -14.53 12.44 -17.89
C ILE A 184 -13.53 12.81 -16.79
N ALA A 185 -12.36 13.33 -17.16
CA ALA A 185 -11.37 13.78 -16.20
C ALA A 185 -12.00 14.88 -15.31
N PRO A 186 -11.86 14.78 -13.97
CA PRO A 186 -12.44 15.77 -13.08
C PRO A 186 -11.84 17.16 -13.35
N THR A 187 -12.70 18.17 -13.54
CA THR A 187 -12.30 19.58 -13.75
C THR A 187 -12.77 20.49 -12.63
N GLN A 188 -13.65 19.99 -11.77
CA GLN A 188 -14.19 20.67 -10.59
C GLN A 188 -14.37 19.65 -9.46
N THR A 189 -14.51 20.14 -8.23
CA THR A 189 -14.80 19.31 -7.08
C THR A 189 -16.06 18.46 -7.31
N GLY A 190 -15.89 17.14 -7.18
CA GLY A 190 -16.98 16.17 -7.30
C GLY A 190 -17.71 15.95 -5.98
N GLU A 191 -18.89 15.34 -6.08
CA GLU A 191 -19.65 14.94 -4.89
C GLU A 191 -20.51 13.71 -5.20
N LEU A 192 -20.56 12.77 -4.26
CA LEU A 192 -21.60 11.75 -4.18
C LEU A 192 -22.41 11.97 -2.89
N ASN A 193 -23.74 12.00 -3.01
CA ASN A 193 -24.61 12.42 -1.90
C ASN A 193 -25.91 11.60 -1.91
N SER A 194 -26.14 10.81 -0.85
CA SER A 194 -27.36 10.01 -0.67
C SER A 194 -28.41 10.69 0.24
N GLY A 195 -28.21 11.97 0.56
CA GLY A 195 -29.00 12.76 1.51
C GLY A 195 -28.36 12.78 2.90
N ASP A 196 -28.23 11.61 3.53
CA ASP A 196 -27.68 11.46 4.89
C ASP A 196 -26.15 11.31 4.93
N LYS A 197 -25.55 10.90 3.81
CA LYS A 197 -24.11 10.68 3.66
C LYS A 197 -23.56 11.39 2.44
N ARG A 198 -22.31 11.84 2.53
CA ARG A 198 -21.63 12.60 1.49
C ARG A 198 -20.18 12.18 1.33
N CYS A 199 -19.70 12.11 0.10
CA CYS A 199 -18.26 12.09 -0.20
C CYS A 199 -17.91 13.24 -1.14
N LEU A 200 -17.00 14.09 -0.69
CA LEU A 200 -16.51 15.27 -1.39
C LEU A 200 -15.19 14.92 -2.08
N VAL A 201 -15.02 15.34 -3.33
CA VAL A 201 -13.88 14.94 -4.17
C VAL A 201 -13.14 16.18 -4.66
N PRO A 202 -12.30 16.82 -3.81
CA PRO A 202 -11.47 17.97 -4.20
C PRO A 202 -10.42 17.61 -5.26
N LEU A 203 -9.95 18.63 -5.97
CA LEU A 203 -8.89 18.49 -6.98
C LEU A 203 -7.59 19.16 -6.60
N THR A 204 -7.60 20.10 -5.64
CA THR A 204 -6.42 20.81 -5.16
C THR A 204 -6.26 20.71 -3.65
N VAL A 205 -5.05 20.99 -3.16
CA VAL A 205 -4.77 21.09 -1.72
C VAL A 205 -5.59 22.22 -1.07
N ALA A 206 -5.85 23.31 -1.79
CA ALA A 206 -6.66 24.42 -1.32
C ALA A 206 -8.14 24.00 -1.14
N ASP A 207 -8.72 23.31 -2.13
CA ASP A 207 -10.08 22.77 -2.02
C ASP A 207 -10.19 21.81 -0.83
N LEU A 208 -9.19 20.95 -0.62
CA LEU A 208 -9.16 20.05 0.53
C LEU A 208 -9.15 20.81 1.85
N ALA A 209 -8.32 21.84 1.97
CA ALA A 209 -8.24 22.65 3.19
C ALA A 209 -9.59 23.34 3.49
N ASP A 210 -10.19 23.99 2.49
CA ASP A 210 -11.48 24.67 2.64
C ASP A 210 -12.60 23.69 3.02
N LEU A 211 -12.66 22.53 2.34
CA LEU A 211 -13.65 21.50 2.64
C LEU A 211 -13.40 20.89 4.02
N TYR A 212 -12.15 20.71 4.44
CA TYR A 212 -11.90 20.09 5.74
C TYR A 212 -12.18 21.05 6.89
N ASP A 213 -11.96 22.34 6.72
CA ASP A 213 -12.39 23.37 7.68
C ASP A 213 -13.92 23.48 7.75
N ALA A 214 -14.62 23.34 6.61
CA ALA A 214 -16.09 23.32 6.58
C ALA A 214 -16.70 22.04 7.19
N TYR A 215 -15.98 20.91 7.13
CA TYR A 215 -16.41 19.61 7.64
C TYR A 215 -15.32 18.97 8.51
N PRO A 216 -14.99 19.52 9.70
CA PRO A 216 -13.89 19.05 10.55
C PRO A 216 -14.03 17.58 10.98
N GLN A 217 -15.27 17.08 11.07
CA GLN A 217 -15.59 15.69 11.36
C GLN A 217 -15.38 14.73 10.19
N ALA A 218 -15.12 15.25 8.98
CA ALA A 218 -14.99 14.42 7.79
C ALA A 218 -13.83 13.42 7.91
N ARG A 219 -14.06 12.22 7.40
CA ARG A 219 -13.04 11.18 7.33
C ARG A 219 -12.32 11.29 5.99
N LEU A 220 -11.01 11.53 6.05
CA LEU A 220 -10.20 11.58 4.83
C LEU A 220 -10.09 10.17 4.24
N LEU A 221 -10.39 10.06 2.95
CA LEU A 221 -10.32 8.83 2.17
C LEU A 221 -9.22 8.99 1.12
N ALA A 222 -8.19 8.16 1.20
CA ALA A 222 -7.24 7.94 0.11
C ALA A 222 -7.49 6.54 -0.48
N GLY A 223 -6.64 5.57 -0.18
CA GLY A 223 -6.81 4.18 -0.62
C GLY A 223 -7.95 3.40 0.03
N GLY A 224 -8.50 3.88 1.16
CA GLY A 224 -9.60 3.24 1.88
C GLY A 224 -9.24 1.94 2.62
N THR A 225 -8.01 1.45 2.54
CA THR A 225 -7.64 0.09 2.99
C THR A 225 -7.76 -0.16 4.51
N ASP A 226 -7.76 0.89 5.33
CA ASP A 226 -8.08 0.80 6.77
C ASP A 226 -9.48 1.37 7.06
N LEU A 227 -9.79 2.55 6.50
CA LEU A 227 -11.07 3.23 6.73
C LEU A 227 -12.29 2.40 6.30
N ALA A 228 -12.21 1.67 5.18
CA ALA A 228 -13.31 0.86 4.68
C ALA A 228 -13.69 -0.29 5.64
N LEU A 229 -12.76 -0.74 6.49
CA LEU A 229 -13.04 -1.76 7.51
C LEU A 229 -14.06 -1.27 8.54
N GLU A 230 -14.18 0.05 8.77
CA GLU A 230 -15.27 0.61 9.58
C GLU A 230 -16.63 0.25 9.01
N VAL A 231 -16.78 0.27 7.68
CA VAL A 231 -18.03 -0.09 7.00
C VAL A 231 -18.16 -1.62 6.88
N THR A 232 -17.12 -2.30 6.41
CA THR A 232 -17.22 -3.71 6.01
C THR A 232 -17.12 -4.71 7.16
N GLN A 233 -16.32 -4.41 8.19
CA GLN A 233 -16.10 -5.30 9.34
C GLN A 233 -16.83 -4.81 10.59
N PHE A 234 -16.88 -3.49 10.79
CA PHE A 234 -17.49 -2.90 11.99
C PHE A 234 -18.90 -2.37 11.77
N HIS A 235 -19.41 -2.42 10.54
CA HIS A 235 -20.76 -1.96 10.16
C HIS A 235 -21.09 -0.54 10.63
N ARG A 236 -20.09 0.34 10.66
CA ARG A 236 -20.20 1.75 11.00
C ARG A 236 -20.46 2.57 9.74
N THR A 237 -21.24 3.63 9.89
CA THR A 237 -21.47 4.59 8.84
C THR A 237 -20.41 5.69 8.89
N LEU A 238 -19.97 6.13 7.72
CA LEU A 238 -19.17 7.34 7.53
C LEU A 238 -20.10 8.41 6.95
N PRO A 239 -20.55 9.41 7.75
CA PRO A 239 -21.50 10.42 7.26
C PRO A 239 -20.88 11.38 6.25
N VAL A 240 -19.64 11.79 6.47
CA VAL A 240 -18.92 12.69 5.57
C VAL A 240 -17.51 12.16 5.32
N MET A 241 -17.17 11.98 4.05
CA MET A 241 -15.84 11.66 3.59
C MET A 241 -15.29 12.75 2.65
N ILE A 242 -13.97 12.88 2.62
CA ILE A 242 -13.28 13.68 1.60
C ILE A 242 -12.26 12.78 0.90
N TYR A 243 -12.47 12.50 -0.40
CA TYR A 243 -11.58 11.68 -1.21
C TYR A 243 -10.43 12.50 -1.79
N VAL A 244 -9.21 12.22 -1.35
CA VAL A 244 -8.01 12.99 -1.72
C VAL A 244 -7.27 12.43 -2.94
N GLY A 245 -7.69 11.29 -3.48
CA GLY A 245 -6.96 10.58 -4.54
C GLY A 245 -6.97 11.25 -5.92
N ASN A 246 -7.69 12.36 -6.08
CA ASN A 246 -7.69 13.19 -7.29
C ASN A 246 -6.84 14.46 -7.16
N ILE A 247 -6.21 14.71 -6.01
CA ILE A 247 -5.31 15.84 -5.80
C ILE A 247 -3.93 15.47 -6.33
N ALA A 248 -3.55 16.04 -7.48
CA ALA A 248 -2.32 15.67 -8.18
C ALA A 248 -1.06 15.99 -7.35
N GLU A 249 -1.05 17.12 -6.64
CA GLU A 249 0.04 17.57 -5.78
C GLU A 249 0.32 16.57 -4.65
N MET A 250 -0.72 15.93 -4.11
CA MET A 250 -0.59 14.94 -3.04
C MET A 250 -0.17 13.55 -3.54
N LYS A 251 0.00 13.35 -4.85
CA LYS A 251 0.47 12.10 -5.46
C LYS A 251 1.87 12.22 -6.08
N ARG A 252 2.48 13.40 -6.01
CA ARG A 252 3.78 13.67 -6.61
C ARG A 252 4.90 13.11 -5.73
N ILE A 253 5.98 12.68 -6.38
CA ILE A 253 7.26 12.40 -5.73
C ILE A 253 8.27 13.34 -6.38
N ASP A 254 8.86 14.22 -5.58
CA ASP A 254 9.94 15.11 -6.00
C ASP A 254 11.26 14.57 -5.45
N ASP A 255 12.22 14.33 -6.34
CA ASP A 255 13.56 13.86 -6.01
C ASP A 255 14.54 15.05 -6.01
N PHE A 256 15.11 15.35 -4.83
CA PHE A 256 16.16 16.35 -4.65
C PHE A 256 17.49 15.66 -4.28
N ASP A 257 18.59 16.41 -4.37
CA ASP A 257 19.93 15.92 -4.04
C ASP A 257 20.05 15.40 -2.60
N ASP A 258 19.32 16.03 -1.66
CA ASP A 258 19.43 15.76 -0.22
C ASP A 258 18.21 15.03 0.38
N ARG A 259 17.10 14.91 -0.36
CA ARG A 259 15.85 14.33 0.15
C ARG A 259 14.90 13.88 -0.95
N LEU A 260 13.96 13.01 -0.58
CA LEU A 260 12.74 12.75 -1.34
C LEU A 260 11.58 13.51 -0.67
N GLU A 261 10.71 14.13 -1.47
CA GLU A 261 9.42 14.64 -1.00
C GLU A 261 8.28 13.83 -1.64
N ILE A 262 7.53 13.12 -0.81
CA ILE A 262 6.49 12.17 -1.25
C ILE A 262 5.13 12.70 -0.78
N GLY A 263 4.24 12.99 -1.73
CA GLY A 263 2.86 13.37 -1.43
C GLY A 263 2.11 12.30 -0.61
N ALA A 264 1.26 12.73 0.32
CA ALA A 264 0.61 11.82 1.27
C ALA A 264 -0.40 10.85 0.63
N ALA A 265 -0.95 11.18 -0.54
CA ALA A 265 -1.87 10.35 -1.31
C ALA A 265 -1.16 9.45 -2.34
N THR A 266 0.18 9.43 -2.37
CA THR A 266 0.95 8.52 -3.23
C THR A 266 0.76 7.07 -2.78
N ALA A 267 0.35 6.20 -3.71
CA ALA A 267 0.18 4.77 -3.44
C ALA A 267 1.52 4.12 -3.10
N LEU A 268 1.51 3.10 -2.23
CA LEU A 268 2.72 2.40 -1.81
C LEU A 268 3.48 1.78 -3.00
N SER A 269 2.75 1.28 -4.01
CA SER A 269 3.40 0.75 -5.24
C SER A 269 4.09 1.83 -6.07
N ASP A 270 3.64 3.09 -5.99
CA ASP A 270 4.29 4.22 -6.67
C ASP A 270 5.50 4.75 -5.90
N CYS A 271 5.55 4.53 -4.59
CA CYS A 271 6.69 4.89 -3.77
C CYS A 271 7.90 3.97 -3.99
N TYR A 272 7.67 2.76 -4.54
CA TYR A 272 8.69 1.71 -4.64
C TYR A 272 9.95 2.17 -5.35
N THR A 273 9.86 2.71 -6.58
CA THR A 273 11.04 3.02 -7.39
C THR A 273 11.97 4.02 -6.69
N ALA A 274 11.40 5.13 -6.20
CA ALA A 274 12.18 6.17 -5.53
C ALA A 274 12.78 5.68 -4.21
N LEU A 275 11.99 4.99 -3.38
CA LEU A 275 12.46 4.49 -2.09
C LEU A 275 13.42 3.32 -2.22
N HIS A 276 13.26 2.43 -3.20
CA HIS A 276 14.17 1.32 -3.45
C HIS A 276 15.51 1.80 -4.00
N HIS A 277 15.50 2.79 -4.90
CA HIS A 277 16.72 3.37 -5.45
C HIS A 277 17.59 3.98 -4.34
N GLU A 278 16.98 4.73 -3.41
CA GLU A 278 17.71 5.36 -2.31
C GLU A 278 17.98 4.37 -1.14
N TYR A 279 17.00 3.53 -0.80
CA TYR A 279 17.06 2.56 0.30
C TYR A 279 16.52 1.19 -0.16
N PRO A 280 17.37 0.32 -0.72
CA PRO A 280 16.94 -0.97 -1.27
C PRO A 280 16.07 -1.80 -0.31
N ASP A 281 16.46 -1.84 0.97
CA ASP A 281 15.73 -2.54 2.02
C ASP A 281 14.33 -1.97 2.31
N PHE A 282 14.13 -0.66 2.13
CA PHE A 282 12.80 -0.07 2.21
C PHE A 282 11.95 -0.60 1.05
N GLY A 283 12.47 -0.53 -0.17
CA GLY A 283 11.82 -1.05 -1.36
C GLY A 283 11.45 -2.53 -1.24
N ASP A 284 12.39 -3.37 -0.81
CA ASP A 284 12.18 -4.81 -0.62
C ASP A 284 11.09 -5.09 0.42
N LEU A 285 11.05 -4.29 1.50
CA LEU A 285 10.01 -4.43 2.52
C LEU A 285 8.63 -4.04 1.97
N LEU A 286 8.54 -3.05 1.06
CA LEU A 286 7.29 -2.70 0.40
C LEU A 286 6.71 -3.88 -0.39
N HIS A 287 7.52 -4.72 -1.02
CA HIS A 287 7.01 -5.94 -1.70
C HIS A 287 6.33 -6.91 -0.73
N ARG A 288 6.76 -6.92 0.52
CA ARG A 288 6.20 -7.73 1.62
C ARG A 288 5.09 -6.98 2.39
N PHE A 289 4.81 -5.73 2.04
CA PHE A 289 3.75 -4.94 2.65
C PHE A 289 2.41 -5.35 2.04
N ALA A 290 1.58 -6.07 2.81
CA ALA A 290 0.26 -6.52 2.36
C ALA A 290 0.33 -7.21 0.98
N SER A 291 -0.79 -7.22 0.25
CA SER A 291 -0.88 -7.65 -1.13
C SER A 291 -0.68 -6.51 -2.14
N LEU A 292 -0.37 -6.85 -3.40
CA LEU A 292 -0.27 -5.85 -4.48
C LEU A 292 -1.57 -5.05 -4.64
N GLN A 293 -2.73 -5.69 -4.46
CA GLN A 293 -4.03 -5.02 -4.52
C GLN A 293 -4.18 -3.93 -3.45
N ILE A 294 -3.68 -4.20 -2.24
CA ILE A 294 -3.64 -3.22 -1.16
C ILE A 294 -2.62 -2.13 -1.48
N ARG A 295 -1.42 -2.46 -1.95
CA ARG A 295 -0.36 -1.48 -2.28
C ARG A 295 -0.71 -0.55 -3.43
N ASN A 296 -1.54 -1.01 -4.36
CA ASN A 296 -1.98 -0.23 -5.52
C ASN A 296 -2.92 0.93 -5.17
N GLN A 297 -3.57 0.90 -4.00
CA GLN A 297 -4.44 1.99 -3.54
C GLN A 297 -4.03 2.56 -2.17
N GLY A 298 -3.55 1.73 -1.25
CA GLY A 298 -3.07 2.17 0.06
C GLY A 298 -1.91 3.14 -0.08
N THR A 299 -1.95 4.25 0.65
CA THR A 299 -0.99 5.36 0.47
C THR A 299 -0.02 5.47 1.63
N LEU A 300 1.15 6.06 1.38
CA LEU A 300 2.17 6.26 2.42
C LEU A 300 1.63 7.16 3.55
N GLY A 301 0.98 8.27 3.20
CA GLY A 301 0.35 9.17 4.16
C GLY A 301 -0.82 8.54 4.90
N GLY A 302 -1.59 7.65 4.24
CA GLY A 302 -2.64 6.87 4.91
C GLY A 302 -2.07 5.88 5.93
N ASN A 303 -0.93 5.24 5.61
CA ASN A 303 -0.26 4.33 6.54
C ASN A 303 0.27 5.06 7.79
N ILE A 304 0.83 6.25 7.62
CA ILE A 304 1.26 7.12 8.73
C ILE A 304 0.05 7.65 9.51
N GLY A 305 -0.95 8.19 8.82
CA GLY A 305 -2.14 8.81 9.41
C GLY A 305 -2.98 7.85 10.24
N ASN A 306 -2.98 6.55 9.90
CA ASN A 306 -3.63 5.50 10.69
C ASN A 306 -2.99 5.29 12.08
N ALA A 307 -1.71 5.64 12.25
CA ALA A 307 -0.99 5.52 13.52
C ALA A 307 -1.10 4.12 14.17
N SER A 308 -1.04 3.09 13.32
CA SER A 308 -1.05 1.71 13.79
C SER A 308 0.28 1.35 14.45
N PRO A 309 0.30 0.72 15.64
CA PRO A 309 1.55 0.32 16.31
C PRO A 309 2.38 -0.68 15.52
N ILE A 310 1.73 -1.41 14.61
CA ILE A 310 2.28 -2.46 13.75
C ILE A 310 2.38 -2.00 12.29
N GLY A 311 2.29 -0.69 12.04
CA GLY A 311 2.54 -0.14 10.71
C GLY A 311 4.00 -0.37 10.30
N ASP A 312 4.21 -0.82 9.07
CA ASP A 312 5.54 -1.18 8.59
C ASP A 312 6.34 0.04 8.09
N SER A 313 5.71 1.06 7.48
CA SER A 313 6.46 2.23 6.98
C SER A 313 6.97 3.19 8.07
N PRO A 314 6.22 3.48 9.16
CA PRO A 314 6.67 4.43 10.18
C PRO A 314 8.02 4.11 10.84
N PRO A 315 8.33 2.88 11.30
CA PRO A 315 9.63 2.63 11.92
C PRO A 315 10.79 2.85 10.94
N LEU A 316 10.63 2.50 9.66
CA LEU A 316 11.64 2.75 8.63
C LEU A 316 11.88 4.24 8.44
N LEU A 317 10.81 5.01 8.26
CA LEU A 317 10.88 6.46 8.09
C LEU A 317 11.46 7.17 9.33
N ILE A 318 11.12 6.72 10.55
CA ILE A 318 11.70 7.25 11.80
C ILE A 318 13.21 6.99 11.87
N ALA A 319 13.67 5.80 11.46
CA ALA A 319 15.09 5.46 11.43
C ALA A 319 15.87 6.30 10.40
N LEU A 320 15.20 6.72 9.32
CA LEU A 320 15.74 7.65 8.32
C LEU A 320 15.63 9.13 8.74
N GLY A 321 15.04 9.44 9.90
CA GLY A 321 14.85 10.82 10.35
C GLY A 321 13.85 11.61 9.49
N ALA A 322 12.87 10.92 8.90
CA ALA A 322 11.86 11.54 8.07
C ALA A 322 11.03 12.58 8.85
N GLN A 323 10.53 13.56 8.11
CA GLN A 323 9.62 14.58 8.59
C GLN A 323 8.30 14.52 7.84
N ILE A 324 7.25 15.09 8.43
CA ILE A 324 5.96 15.27 7.76
C ILE A 324 5.61 16.74 7.72
N VAL A 325 4.97 17.16 6.63
CA VAL A 325 4.37 18.48 6.49
C VAL A 325 2.88 18.35 6.71
N LEU A 326 2.39 19.02 7.75
CA LEU A 326 0.98 19.12 8.08
C LEU A 326 0.42 20.44 7.56
N CYS A 327 -0.76 20.40 6.96
CA CYS A 327 -1.45 21.54 6.38
C CYS A 327 -2.80 21.77 7.06
N LYS A 328 -3.12 23.03 7.39
CA LYS A 328 -4.40 23.49 7.91
C LYS A 328 -4.72 24.87 7.35
N GLY A 329 -5.77 25.00 6.56
CA GLY A 329 -6.02 26.20 5.77
C GLY A 329 -4.79 26.54 4.91
N GLU A 330 -4.29 27.76 5.02
CA GLU A 330 -3.07 28.20 4.34
C GLU A 330 -1.77 27.89 5.11
N THR A 331 -1.88 27.46 6.37
CA THR A 331 -0.74 27.26 7.27
C THR A 331 -0.14 25.88 7.09
N ARG A 332 1.19 25.82 6.99
CA ARG A 332 1.95 24.57 7.06
C ARG A 332 2.86 24.55 8.28
N ARG A 333 3.00 23.37 8.88
CA ARG A 333 4.02 23.10 9.89
C ARG A 333 4.70 21.76 9.63
N THR A 334 5.96 21.66 10.01
CA THR A 334 6.77 20.45 9.84
C THR A 334 7.04 19.83 11.20
N LEU A 335 6.90 18.50 11.31
CA LEU A 335 7.24 17.72 12.50
C LEU A 335 8.20 16.59 12.12
N ALA A 336 9.08 16.22 13.05
CA ALA A 336 9.73 14.92 12.97
C ALA A 336 8.66 13.83 13.00
N LEU A 337 8.81 12.78 12.20
CA LEU A 337 7.79 11.75 12.11
C LEU A 337 7.53 11.06 13.45
N GLU A 338 8.57 10.85 14.27
CA GLU A 338 8.42 10.27 15.60
C GLU A 338 7.53 11.11 16.54
N ASP A 339 7.51 12.43 16.38
CA ASP A 339 6.70 13.34 17.21
C ASP A 339 5.23 13.41 16.76
N TYR A 340 4.90 12.83 15.60
CA TYR A 340 3.52 12.73 15.13
C TYR A 340 2.71 11.72 15.94
N PHE A 341 3.34 10.68 16.48
CA PHE A 341 2.66 9.60 17.22
C PHE A 341 2.72 9.88 18.73
N ILE A 342 1.57 10.24 19.32
CA ILE A 342 1.49 10.57 20.76
C ILE A 342 1.19 9.31 21.58
N ASP A 343 0.19 8.55 21.18
CA ASP A 343 -0.25 7.32 21.86
C ASP A 343 -0.95 6.39 20.85
N TYR A 344 -1.47 5.25 21.30
CA TYR A 344 -2.19 4.27 20.48
C TYR A 344 -3.29 4.94 19.63
N ARG A 345 -3.05 5.04 18.32
CA ARG A 345 -3.94 5.71 17.34
C ARG A 345 -4.24 7.18 17.68
N VAL A 346 -3.42 7.84 18.48
CA VAL A 346 -3.50 9.27 18.80
C VAL A 346 -2.32 9.99 18.18
N THR A 347 -2.59 11.05 17.41
CA THR A 347 -1.57 11.80 16.67
C THR A 347 -1.53 13.27 17.05
N ALA A 348 -0.44 13.94 16.72
CA ALA A 348 -0.24 15.38 16.96
C ALA A 348 -1.06 16.30 16.03
N ARG A 349 -1.92 15.72 15.20
CA ARG A 349 -2.77 16.40 14.22
C ARG A 349 -3.84 17.25 14.91
N GLN A 350 -3.98 18.49 14.48
CA GLN A 350 -5.07 19.37 14.90
C GLN A 350 -6.37 19.07 14.13
N ASP A 351 -7.49 19.58 14.62
CA ASP A 351 -8.75 19.55 13.88
C ASP A 351 -8.58 20.22 12.50
N SER A 352 -9.12 19.56 11.48
CA SER A 352 -9.01 19.91 10.04
C SER A 352 -7.59 19.98 9.47
N GLU A 353 -6.59 19.52 10.22
CA GLU A 353 -5.23 19.40 9.71
C GLU A 353 -5.03 18.04 9.01
N PHE A 354 -4.22 18.01 7.95
CA PHE A 354 -3.91 16.79 7.20
C PHE A 354 -2.43 16.70 6.84
N ILE A 355 -1.95 15.48 6.60
CA ILE A 355 -0.59 15.26 6.08
C ILE A 355 -0.61 15.62 4.60
N GLU A 356 0.16 16.63 4.22
CA GLU A 356 0.32 17.06 2.82
C GLU A 356 1.37 16.19 2.12
N LYS A 357 2.54 16.05 2.75
CA LYS A 357 3.68 15.28 2.23
C LYS A 357 4.62 14.78 3.33
N ILE A 358 5.46 13.83 2.95
CA ILE A 358 6.51 13.20 3.76
C ILE A 358 7.86 13.61 3.15
N ILE A 359 8.80 14.04 3.99
CA ILE A 359 10.17 14.39 3.62
C ILE A 359 11.11 13.30 4.13
N VAL A 360 11.85 12.65 3.23
CA VAL A 360 12.77 11.54 3.55
C VAL A 360 14.21 11.94 3.22
N PRO A 361 15.09 12.15 4.22
CA PRO A 361 16.48 12.59 4.00
C PRO A 361 17.38 11.52 3.38
N LYS A 362 18.12 11.85 2.32
CA LYS A 362 19.04 10.96 1.58
C LYS A 362 20.39 10.76 2.27
N GLY A 363 21.17 9.80 1.76
CA GLY A 363 22.57 9.61 2.17
C GLY A 363 22.80 8.63 3.32
N HIS A 364 21.81 7.81 3.67
CA HIS A 364 21.92 6.80 4.73
C HIS A 364 22.41 5.44 4.20
N THR A 365 23.73 5.28 4.06
CA THR A 365 24.34 4.09 3.41
C THR A 365 24.28 2.81 4.24
N LEU A 366 24.19 2.92 5.57
CA LEU A 366 24.12 1.77 6.48
C LEU A 366 22.69 1.46 6.93
N PHE A 367 21.67 2.04 6.30
CA PHE A 367 20.28 1.73 6.61
C PHE A 367 19.95 0.27 6.29
N ARG A 368 19.29 -0.43 7.22
CA ARG A 368 18.70 -1.76 6.98
C ARG A 368 17.31 -1.86 7.60
N ALA A 369 16.43 -2.61 6.95
CA ALA A 369 15.07 -2.84 7.38
C ALA A 369 14.71 -4.32 7.44
N TYR A 370 13.91 -4.69 8.43
CA TYR A 370 13.55 -6.09 8.69
C TYR A 370 12.08 -6.21 9.09
N LYS A 371 11.44 -7.25 8.56
CA LYS A 371 10.06 -7.63 8.90
C LYS A 371 10.00 -9.09 9.30
N VAL A 372 9.50 -9.35 10.50
CA VAL A 372 9.21 -10.68 11.05
C VAL A 372 7.70 -10.85 11.16
N SER A 373 7.17 -11.88 10.52
CA SER A 373 5.75 -12.23 10.43
C SER A 373 5.61 -13.75 10.33
N LYS A 374 4.39 -14.30 10.45
CA LYS A 374 4.14 -15.74 10.37
C LYS A 374 4.18 -16.26 8.94
N ARG A 375 3.73 -15.44 7.98
CA ARG A 375 3.89 -15.64 6.54
C ARG A 375 4.82 -14.57 5.97
N LEU A 376 5.58 -14.92 4.94
CA LEU A 376 6.54 -14.01 4.32
C LEU A 376 5.86 -12.76 3.73
N ASP A 377 4.78 -12.98 3.00
CA ASP A 377 3.97 -11.98 2.29
C ASP A 377 2.60 -11.80 2.92
N ASP A 378 1.99 -10.63 2.69
CA ASP A 378 0.60 -10.34 3.05
C ASP A 378 0.26 -10.66 4.52
N ASP A 379 1.18 -10.38 5.43
CA ASP A 379 0.98 -10.64 6.86
C ASP A 379 1.38 -9.44 7.70
N ILE A 380 0.73 -9.34 8.85
CA ILE A 380 0.98 -8.29 9.82
C ILE A 380 2.27 -8.61 10.59
N SER A 381 3.12 -7.61 10.73
CA SER A 381 4.38 -7.74 11.46
C SER A 381 4.17 -8.14 12.93
N ALA A 382 4.89 -9.17 13.35
CA ALA A 382 5.20 -9.41 14.75
C ALA A 382 6.23 -8.38 15.24
N VAL A 383 7.29 -8.16 14.46
CA VAL A 383 8.29 -7.11 14.70
C VAL A 383 8.69 -6.53 13.35
N CYS A 384 8.61 -5.21 13.23
CA CYS A 384 9.24 -4.45 12.15
C CYS A 384 10.38 -3.64 12.76
N ALA A 385 11.58 -3.71 12.19
CA ALA A 385 12.76 -3.04 12.71
C ALA A 385 13.49 -2.29 11.60
N ALA A 386 14.02 -1.11 11.92
CA ALA A 386 14.88 -0.35 11.03
C ALA A 386 16.06 0.22 11.81
N PHE A 387 17.26 0.04 11.27
CA PHE A 387 18.50 0.48 11.87
C PHE A 387 19.26 1.36 10.89
N ASN A 388 19.77 2.47 11.38
CA ASN A 388 20.55 3.42 10.63
C ASN A 388 21.69 3.93 11.51
N LEU A 389 22.91 3.53 11.19
CA LEU A 389 24.11 3.95 11.90
C LEU A 389 24.99 4.82 11.03
N ASN A 390 25.73 5.72 11.67
CA ASN A 390 26.91 6.35 11.08
C ASN A 390 28.14 5.83 11.83
N ILE A 391 29.05 5.15 11.12
CA ILE A 391 30.27 4.57 11.70
C ILE A 391 31.47 5.24 11.04
N ASP A 392 32.29 5.91 11.87
CA ASP A 392 33.51 6.58 11.47
C ASP A 392 34.69 6.00 12.25
N ASN A 393 35.69 5.49 11.53
CA ASN A 393 36.88 4.85 12.10
C ASN A 393 36.55 3.76 13.14
N GLY A 394 35.50 2.96 12.88
CA GLY A 394 35.04 1.89 13.75
C GLY A 394 34.26 2.35 14.99
N VAL A 395 34.00 3.65 15.14
CA VAL A 395 33.21 4.24 16.22
C VAL A 395 31.86 4.70 15.69
N ILE A 396 30.79 4.39 16.41
CA ILE A 396 29.43 4.77 16.04
C ILE A 396 29.22 6.24 16.44
N ARG A 397 29.03 7.12 15.46
CA ARG A 397 28.79 8.56 15.66
C ARG A 397 27.33 8.87 15.90
N GLU A 398 26.47 8.20 15.15
CA GLU A 398 25.02 8.37 15.22
C GLU A 398 24.36 6.99 15.15
N ALA A 399 23.28 6.82 15.90
CA ALA A 399 22.47 5.62 15.87
C ALA A 399 20.98 6.00 15.91
N ARG A 400 20.23 5.50 14.93
CA ARG A 400 18.77 5.48 14.94
C ARG A 400 18.29 4.03 14.84
N VAL A 401 17.57 3.60 15.86
CA VAL A 401 17.08 2.22 16.00
C VAL A 401 15.59 2.31 16.28
N ALA A 402 14.75 1.96 15.32
CA ALA A 402 13.30 2.12 15.41
C ALA A 402 12.56 0.80 15.20
N PHE A 403 11.44 0.64 15.92
CA PHE A 403 10.63 -0.58 15.87
C PHE A 403 9.13 -0.28 15.74
N GLY A 404 8.45 -1.15 14.99
CA GLY A 404 7.00 -1.34 15.01
C GLY A 404 6.64 -2.68 15.68
N GLY A 405 5.48 -2.75 16.33
CA GLY A 405 5.01 -3.92 17.06
C GLY A 405 5.65 -4.13 18.43
N MET A 406 6.48 -3.20 18.89
CA MET A 406 7.20 -3.28 20.17
C MET A 406 6.61 -2.37 21.27
N ALA A 407 5.76 -1.41 20.89
CA ALA A 407 5.10 -0.45 21.79
C ALA A 407 3.71 -0.07 21.25
N ALA A 408 3.01 0.84 21.95
CA ALA A 408 1.72 1.40 21.53
C ALA A 408 1.81 2.28 20.28
N THR A 409 3.01 2.75 19.93
CA THR A 409 3.32 3.51 18.73
C THR A 409 4.63 3.00 18.11
N PRO A 410 4.88 3.25 16.80
CA PRO A 410 6.21 3.12 16.23
C PRO A 410 7.20 4.01 17.00
N LYS A 411 8.31 3.45 17.48
CA LYS A 411 9.14 4.12 18.49
C LYS A 411 10.63 3.79 18.33
N ARG A 412 11.48 4.78 18.64
CA ARG A 412 12.93 4.63 18.78
C ARG A 412 13.35 3.95 20.09
N ALA A 413 14.40 3.14 20.01
CA ALA A 413 15.03 2.46 21.12
C ALA A 413 16.14 3.34 21.73
N LYS A 414 15.76 4.34 22.53
CA LYS A 414 16.68 5.38 23.00
C LYS A 414 17.78 4.83 23.93
N ASN A 415 17.47 3.83 24.76
CA ASN A 415 18.47 3.21 25.63
C ASN A 415 19.48 2.39 24.81
N CYS A 416 19.00 1.63 23.82
CA CYS A 416 19.85 0.95 22.84
C CYS A 416 20.75 1.94 22.07
N GLU A 417 20.19 3.03 21.55
CA GLU A 417 20.94 4.07 20.85
C GLU A 417 22.02 4.71 21.75
N ALA A 418 21.71 4.97 23.03
CA ALA A 418 22.66 5.53 23.99
C ALA A 418 23.86 4.62 24.28
N VAL A 419 23.67 3.30 24.23
CA VAL A 419 24.78 2.33 24.33
C VAL A 419 25.65 2.35 23.07
N LEU A 420 25.03 2.51 21.90
CA LEU A 420 25.73 2.47 20.62
C LEU A 420 26.55 3.74 20.38
N VAL A 421 25.99 4.92 20.62
CA VAL A 421 26.65 6.20 20.30
C VAL A 421 27.94 6.38 21.11
N GLY A 422 29.05 6.63 20.41
CA GLY A 422 30.39 6.78 20.98
C GLY A 422 31.13 5.46 21.24
N ALA A 423 30.46 4.30 21.10
CA ALA A 423 31.08 3.00 21.29
C ALA A 423 31.74 2.48 20.00
N THR A 424 32.70 1.56 20.17
CA THR A 424 33.28 0.81 19.05
C THR A 424 32.26 -0.19 18.51
N TRP A 425 32.14 -0.30 17.19
CA TRP A 425 31.27 -1.30 16.54
C TRP A 425 31.88 -2.71 16.61
N ASN A 426 31.54 -3.45 17.67
CA ASN A 426 31.99 -4.82 17.90
C ASN A 426 30.90 -5.66 18.59
N ALA A 427 31.12 -6.97 18.67
CA ALA A 427 30.14 -7.91 19.23
C ALA A 427 29.77 -7.61 20.69
N ALA A 428 30.72 -7.19 21.53
CA ALA A 428 30.44 -6.88 22.93
C ALA A 428 29.50 -5.67 23.07
N THR A 429 29.75 -4.61 22.30
CA THR A 429 28.86 -3.43 22.23
C THR A 429 27.44 -3.83 21.78
N VAL A 430 27.34 -4.70 20.77
CA VAL A 430 26.05 -5.18 20.24
C VAL A 430 25.26 -5.96 21.29
N GLU A 431 25.91 -6.81 22.08
CA GLU A 431 25.22 -7.56 23.13
C GLU A 431 24.71 -6.66 24.27
N ILE A 432 25.46 -5.63 24.65
CA ILE A 432 25.00 -4.64 25.63
C ILE A 432 23.81 -3.85 25.06
N ALA A 433 23.87 -3.43 23.80
CA ALA A 433 22.78 -2.73 23.13
C ALA A 433 21.53 -3.62 23.00
N CYS A 434 21.69 -4.93 22.73
CA CYS A 434 20.60 -5.90 22.75
C CYS A 434 19.94 -6.00 24.13
N ALA A 435 20.71 -6.01 25.21
CA ALA A 435 20.17 -6.02 26.57
C ALA A 435 19.35 -4.75 26.86
N ALA A 436 19.84 -3.58 26.44
CA ALA A 436 19.16 -2.29 26.63
C ALA A 436 17.79 -2.20 25.94
N LEU A 437 17.53 -2.99 24.88
CA LEU A 437 16.20 -3.05 24.24
C LEU A 437 15.09 -3.46 25.21
N ALA A 438 15.40 -4.20 26.28
CA ALA A 438 14.44 -4.57 27.32
C ALA A 438 13.97 -3.38 28.18
N GLU A 439 14.77 -2.30 28.23
CA GLU A 439 14.44 -1.05 28.92
C GLU A 439 13.63 -0.11 28.02
N ASP A 440 13.77 -0.25 26.69
CA ASP A 440 13.05 0.56 25.71
C ASP A 440 11.59 0.12 25.50
N PHE A 441 11.32 -1.18 25.66
CA PHE A 441 10.07 -1.80 25.22
C PHE A 441 9.49 -2.81 26.22
N THR A 442 8.18 -2.71 26.42
CA THR A 442 7.35 -3.71 27.09
C THR A 442 6.25 -4.19 26.13
N PRO A 443 6.58 -5.03 25.12
CA PRO A 443 5.63 -5.42 24.09
C PRO A 443 4.46 -6.23 24.66
N LEU A 444 3.32 -6.19 23.96
CA LEU A 444 2.14 -7.00 24.29
C LEU A 444 2.21 -8.38 23.61
N SER A 445 1.66 -9.39 24.27
CA SER A 445 1.37 -10.68 23.64
C SER A 445 0.02 -10.60 22.92
N ASP A 446 -0.04 -11.06 21.67
CA ASP A 446 -1.27 -11.16 20.89
C ASP A 446 -1.23 -12.34 19.91
N PHE A 447 -2.20 -12.43 19.00
CA PHE A 447 -2.27 -13.48 17.98
C PHE A 447 -1.09 -13.51 17.01
N ARG A 448 -0.27 -12.46 16.92
CA ARG A 448 0.87 -12.37 16.00
C ARG A 448 2.12 -12.93 16.65
N ALA A 449 2.38 -12.58 17.91
CA ALA A 449 3.52 -13.10 18.70
C ALA A 449 3.37 -12.82 20.20
N SER A 450 4.06 -13.63 21.02
CA SER A 450 4.24 -13.34 22.44
C SER A 450 5.22 -12.20 22.67
N LYS A 451 5.12 -11.52 23.82
CA LYS A 451 6.04 -10.46 24.22
C LYS A 451 7.50 -10.92 24.28
N GLU A 452 7.75 -12.14 24.74
CA GLU A 452 9.09 -12.73 24.83
C GLU A 452 9.68 -12.98 23.44
N TYR A 453 8.86 -13.51 22.52
CA TYR A 453 9.28 -13.72 21.13
C TYR A 453 9.61 -12.39 20.45
N ARG A 454 8.77 -11.36 20.63
CA ARG A 454 9.00 -10.03 20.08
C ARG A 454 10.33 -9.44 20.55
N LEU A 455 10.61 -9.47 21.85
CA LEU A 455 11.87 -8.95 22.39
C LEU A 455 13.09 -9.73 21.88
N LEU A 456 13.01 -11.07 21.89
CA LEU A 456 14.09 -11.91 21.38
C LEU A 456 14.33 -11.67 19.88
N SER A 457 13.28 -11.53 19.08
CA SER A 457 13.38 -11.19 17.66
C SER A 457 14.04 -9.83 17.46
N ALA A 458 13.65 -8.80 18.21
CA ALA A 458 14.25 -7.47 18.12
C ALA A 458 15.77 -7.50 18.39
N GLN A 459 16.19 -8.23 19.43
CA GLN A 459 17.62 -8.43 19.75
C GLN A 459 18.34 -9.20 18.64
N ASN A 460 17.75 -10.28 18.14
CA ASN A 460 18.35 -11.07 17.06
C ASN A 460 18.44 -10.30 15.74
N LEU A 461 17.51 -9.39 15.46
CA LEU A 461 17.61 -8.50 14.31
C LEU A 461 18.79 -7.53 14.44
N LEU A 462 19.06 -6.99 15.63
CA LEU A 462 20.24 -6.16 15.87
C LEU A 462 21.54 -6.95 15.70
N ARG A 463 21.59 -8.20 16.20
CA ARG A 463 22.73 -9.12 15.94
C ARG A 463 22.90 -9.42 14.46
N LYS A 464 21.79 -9.67 13.75
CA LYS A 464 21.80 -9.90 12.31
C LYS A 464 22.35 -8.70 11.54
N TYR A 465 21.94 -7.48 11.92
CA TYR A 465 22.47 -6.25 11.34
C TYR A 465 23.99 -6.10 11.55
N PHE A 466 24.48 -6.45 12.74
CA PHE A 466 25.93 -6.51 12.99
C PHE A 466 26.65 -7.49 12.06
N ILE A 467 26.12 -8.70 11.90
CA ILE A 467 26.70 -9.72 11.01
C ILE A 467 26.69 -9.25 9.55
N GLU A 468 25.59 -8.67 9.08
CA GLU A 468 25.47 -8.17 7.70
C GLU A 468 26.47 -7.05 7.40
N LEU A 469 26.74 -6.15 8.35
CA LEU A 469 27.74 -5.09 8.15
C LEU A 469 29.18 -5.59 8.25
N GLN A 470 29.47 -6.60 9.08
CA GLN A 470 30.81 -7.17 9.22
C GLN A 470 31.14 -8.18 8.11
N THR A 471 30.13 -8.86 7.59
CA THR A 471 30.28 -9.95 6.62
C THR A 471 29.21 -9.84 5.52
N PRO A 472 29.35 -8.85 4.60
CA PRO A 472 28.28 -8.51 3.64
C PRO A 472 27.90 -9.62 2.66
N HIS A 473 28.71 -10.68 2.54
CA HIS A 473 28.48 -11.81 1.64
C HIS A 473 27.71 -12.96 2.30
N ILE A 474 27.43 -12.90 3.61
CA ILE A 474 26.59 -13.91 4.26
C ILE A 474 25.13 -13.64 3.92
N GLU A 475 24.47 -14.62 3.31
CA GLU A 475 23.02 -14.61 3.15
C GLU A 475 22.34 -14.89 4.50
N THR A 476 21.72 -13.85 5.06
CA THR A 476 21.00 -13.91 6.33
C THR A 476 19.48 -13.93 6.14
N ARG A 477 19.01 -13.80 4.88
CA ARG A 477 17.59 -13.73 4.51
C ARG A 477 17.20 -15.03 3.83
N VAL A 478 16.20 -15.71 4.39
CA VAL A 478 15.58 -16.88 3.75
C VAL A 478 14.44 -16.38 2.87
N THR A 479 14.76 -15.96 1.65
CA THR A 479 13.80 -15.37 0.69
C THR A 479 13.46 -16.32 -0.46
N ALA A 480 14.26 -17.37 -0.67
CA ALA A 480 14.00 -18.40 -1.67
C ALA A 480 13.52 -19.70 -1.00
N TYR A 481 12.56 -20.36 -1.66
CA TYR A 481 12.24 -21.76 -1.38
C TYR A 481 13.32 -22.61 -2.06
N VAL A 482 14.14 -23.32 -1.27
CA VAL A 482 15.11 -24.31 -1.80
C VAL A 482 14.39 -25.57 -2.21
#